data_AF-A0A966NML9-F1
#
_entry.id   AF-A0A966NML9-F1
#
_cell.length_a   1.000
_cell.length_b   1.000
_cell.length_c   1.000
_cell.angle_alpha   90.00
_cell.angle_beta   90.00
_cell.angle_gamma   90.00
#
_symmetry.space_group_name_H-M   'P 1'
#
loop_
_entity.id
_entity.type
_entity.pdbx_description
1 polymer ?
#
loop_
_entity_poly.entity_id
_entity_poly.type
_entity_poly.pdbx_seq_one_letter_code
_entity_poly.pdbx_strand_id
1 'polypeptide(L)'
;MKKYAVEARRVEILEATCEVVIERGFAGTRVADVAKRLGVSNSLIHYHFDSKEALLAAAFEYYARKDLAEMERDIELGQSATAQLWRLIESYVPEGSDDVEWMLWIDAWGEALRNPLMKSISQQLDEQSIAFLERVLRRGNETGEFRCEQPRISAMRLTAVIDGLAVQFAAHEGVVKRKELMRTLRSLAAFETGLSPDDIRDGRRTTKPAPRTATAPAASVGAGDAPTAITDAALRQLIATIADAQLRGDLATWLAQWTSAGHLQSPDGTSAKGTDELTAFFGKQFSAERWTLQSPEIVVVRVDEAAGTASGRVTVTERFQRRNGSLGSRIAVLHDRYERGPNGWLLATRRYEQLD
;
A
#
# COMPACT_ATOMS: atom_id res chain seq x y z
N MET A 1 -10.68 45.41 23.18
CA MET A 1 -9.25 45.21 23.54
C MET A 1 -9.02 44.07 24.53
N LYS A 2 -9.70 43.99 25.69
CA LYS A 2 -9.39 43.00 26.75
C LYS A 2 -9.49 41.52 26.30
N LYS A 3 -10.49 41.16 25.48
CA LYS A 3 -10.65 39.79 24.93
C LYS A 3 -9.51 39.39 23.98
N TYR A 4 -9.03 40.31 23.15
CA TYR A 4 -7.90 40.06 22.24
C TYR A 4 -6.59 39.81 22.99
N ALA A 5 -6.35 40.52 24.10
CA ALA A 5 -5.16 40.31 24.93
C ALA A 5 -5.18 38.95 25.65
N VAL A 6 -6.36 38.47 26.06
CA VAL A 6 -6.52 37.15 26.69
C VAL A 6 -6.29 36.03 25.68
N GLU A 7 -6.83 36.16 24.45
CA GLU A 7 -6.61 35.15 23.40
C GLU A 7 -5.15 35.10 22.94
N ALA A 8 -4.53 36.26 22.72
CA ALA A 8 -3.10 36.33 22.38
C ALA A 8 -2.24 35.68 23.47
N ARG A 9 -2.54 35.95 24.75
CA ARG A 9 -1.84 35.31 25.87
C ARG A 9 -2.04 33.80 25.88
N ARG A 10 -3.25 33.32 25.57
CA ARG A 10 -3.54 31.89 25.50
C ARG A 10 -2.68 31.22 24.43
N VAL A 11 -2.57 31.83 23.25
CA VAL A 11 -1.71 31.34 22.15
C VAL A 11 -0.23 31.30 22.56
N GLU A 12 0.29 32.37 23.16
CA GLU A 12 1.68 32.40 23.67
C GLU A 12 1.95 31.27 24.68
N ILE A 13 0.96 30.95 25.54
CA ILE A 13 1.07 29.84 26.48
C ILE A 13 1.17 28.50 25.75
N LEU A 14 0.38 28.30 24.71
CA LEU A 14 0.37 27.05 23.93
C LEU A 14 1.69 26.86 23.17
N GLU A 15 2.20 27.92 22.52
CA GLU A 15 3.48 27.90 21.81
C GLU A 15 4.64 27.56 22.76
N ALA A 16 4.74 28.25 23.89
CA ALA A 16 5.76 27.94 24.91
C ALA A 16 5.58 26.55 25.51
N THR A 17 4.35 26.02 25.57
CA THR A 17 4.11 24.65 26.01
C THR A 17 4.67 23.65 25.00
N CYS A 18 4.42 23.84 23.70
CA CYS A 18 4.98 23.00 22.65
C CYS A 18 6.51 22.96 22.74
N GLU A 19 7.18 24.11 22.87
CA GLU A 19 8.64 24.17 23.02
C GLU A 19 9.15 23.36 24.22
N VAL A 20 8.51 23.51 25.38
CA VAL A 20 8.91 22.77 26.60
C VAL A 20 8.67 21.27 26.42
N VAL A 21 7.58 20.89 25.75
CA VAL A 21 7.28 19.48 25.43
C VAL A 21 8.32 18.90 24.48
N ILE A 22 8.73 19.63 23.44
CA ILE A 22 9.77 19.16 22.51
C ILE A 22 11.08 18.88 23.25
N GLU A 23 11.42 19.71 24.25
CA GLU A 23 12.64 19.54 25.04
C GLU A 23 12.56 18.41 26.09
N ARG A 24 11.36 18.07 26.58
CA ARG A 24 11.20 17.24 27.80
C ARG A 24 10.23 16.07 27.68
N GLY A 25 9.52 15.98 26.56
CA GLY A 25 8.33 15.18 26.36
C GLY A 25 7.13 15.58 27.21
N PHE A 26 5.97 14.99 26.92
CA PHE A 26 4.71 15.24 27.66
C PHE A 26 4.82 14.87 29.15
N ALA A 27 5.42 13.71 29.43
CA ALA A 27 5.57 13.21 30.79
C ALA A 27 6.46 14.13 31.64
N GLY A 28 7.57 14.62 31.07
CA GLY A 28 8.56 15.46 31.74
C GLY A 28 8.15 16.93 31.92
N THR A 29 7.17 17.40 31.16
CA THR A 29 6.72 18.80 31.20
C THR A 29 5.89 19.10 32.45
N ARG A 30 6.16 20.23 33.12
CA ARG A 30 5.34 20.74 34.24
C ARG A 30 4.82 22.14 33.91
N VAL A 31 3.68 22.52 34.48
CA VAL A 31 3.13 23.89 34.37
C VAL A 31 4.15 24.96 34.78
N ALA A 32 4.96 24.66 35.79
CA ALA A 32 6.04 25.55 36.24
C ALA A 32 7.16 25.76 35.21
N ASP A 33 7.42 24.77 34.35
CA ASP A 33 8.42 24.91 33.28
C ASP A 33 7.93 25.89 32.21
N VAL A 34 6.64 25.80 31.84
CA VAL A 34 5.99 26.73 30.89
C VAL A 34 5.92 28.15 31.46
N ALA A 35 5.49 28.28 32.71
CA ALA A 35 5.45 29.59 33.39
C ALA A 35 6.84 30.24 33.44
N LYS A 36 7.88 29.44 33.74
CA LYS A 36 9.27 29.89 33.73
C LYS A 36 9.73 30.30 32.33
N ARG A 37 9.40 29.54 31.28
CA ARG A 37 9.72 29.86 29.88
C ARG A 37 9.19 31.23 29.48
N LEU A 38 7.97 31.55 29.90
CA LEU A 38 7.29 32.81 29.58
C LEU A 38 7.61 33.97 30.54
N GLY A 39 8.31 33.70 31.64
CA GLY A 39 8.54 34.69 32.69
C GLY A 39 7.26 35.14 33.42
N VAL A 40 6.27 34.24 33.55
CA VAL A 40 4.97 34.51 34.19
C VAL A 40 4.77 33.64 35.44
N SER A 41 3.71 33.91 36.20
CA SER A 41 3.36 33.10 37.37
C SER A 41 2.60 31.83 36.98
N ASN A 42 2.73 30.75 37.77
CA ASN A 42 1.91 29.54 37.61
C ASN A 42 0.41 29.85 37.65
N SER A 43 0.00 30.81 38.49
CA SER A 43 -1.39 31.24 38.60
C SER A 43 -1.93 31.82 37.29
N LEU A 44 -1.09 32.47 36.47
CA LEU A 44 -1.50 32.95 35.16
C LEU A 44 -1.78 31.77 34.21
N ILE A 45 -0.96 30.72 34.23
CA ILE A 45 -1.20 29.53 33.40
C ILE A 45 -2.50 28.84 33.84
N HIS A 46 -2.71 28.67 35.14
CA HIS A 46 -3.93 28.10 35.70
C HIS A 46 -5.19 28.94 35.45
N TYR A 47 -5.05 30.24 35.20
CA TYR A 47 -6.17 31.08 34.77
C TYR A 47 -6.67 30.71 33.37
N HIS A 48 -5.79 30.19 32.50
CA HIS A 48 -6.14 29.77 31.14
C HIS A 48 -6.42 28.27 31.00
N PHE A 49 -5.85 27.43 31.87
CA PHE A 49 -5.92 25.97 31.77
C PHE A 49 -6.12 25.33 33.15
N ASP A 50 -7.20 24.56 33.30
CA ASP A 50 -7.60 23.99 34.59
C ASP A 50 -6.63 22.93 35.12
N SER A 51 -5.87 22.28 34.24
CA SER A 51 -4.90 21.23 34.62
C SER A 51 -3.70 21.16 33.66
N LYS A 52 -2.67 20.41 34.06
CA LYS A 52 -1.51 20.10 33.20
C LYS A 52 -1.99 19.38 31.94
N GLU A 53 -2.89 18.42 32.10
CA GLU A 53 -3.45 17.60 31.02
C GLU A 53 -4.22 18.47 30.03
N ALA A 54 -5.02 19.41 30.52
CA ALA A 54 -5.75 20.36 29.68
C ALA A 54 -4.81 21.29 28.91
N LEU A 55 -3.73 21.76 29.55
CA LEU A 55 -2.69 22.56 28.91
C LEU A 55 -1.98 21.79 27.78
N LEU A 56 -1.53 20.57 28.07
CA LEU A 56 -0.82 19.73 27.11
C LEU A 56 -1.71 19.31 25.93
N ALA A 57 -2.95 18.92 26.21
CA ALA A 57 -3.94 18.58 25.19
C ALA A 57 -4.24 19.75 24.27
N ALA A 58 -4.44 20.95 24.83
CA ALA A 58 -4.68 22.15 24.04
C ALA A 58 -3.45 22.59 23.24
N ALA A 59 -2.24 22.40 23.77
CA ALA A 59 -0.99 22.72 23.07
C ALA A 59 -0.78 21.81 21.87
N PHE A 60 -1.00 20.51 22.05
CA PHE A 60 -1.01 19.55 20.94
C PHE A 60 -2.08 19.88 19.89
N GLU A 61 -3.33 20.15 20.30
CA GLU A 61 -4.40 20.50 19.38
C GLU A 61 -4.08 21.76 18.58
N TYR A 62 -3.51 22.78 19.22
CA TYR A 62 -3.08 24.01 18.57
C TYR A 62 -2.01 23.73 17.50
N TYR A 63 -1.01 22.93 17.85
CA TYR A 63 0.06 22.55 16.95
C TYR A 63 -0.45 21.73 15.77
N ALA A 64 -1.13 20.62 16.04
CA ALA A 64 -1.63 19.71 15.01
C ALA A 64 -2.60 20.41 14.04
N ARG A 65 -3.40 21.38 14.51
CA ARG A 65 -4.25 22.18 13.60
C ARG A 65 -3.46 23.09 12.67
N LYS A 66 -2.30 23.58 13.10
CA LYS A 66 -1.39 24.34 12.24
C LYS A 66 -0.84 23.43 11.15
N ASP A 67 -0.38 22.23 11.51
CA ASP A 67 0.13 21.22 10.55
C ASP A 67 -0.95 20.84 9.53
N LEU A 68 -2.18 20.55 10.00
CA LEU A 68 -3.30 20.24 9.11
C LEU A 68 -3.63 21.40 8.17
N ALA A 69 -3.50 22.65 8.62
CA ALA A 69 -3.71 23.82 7.77
C ALA A 69 -2.56 24.07 6.78
N GLU A 70 -1.35 23.61 7.08
CA GLU A 70 -0.21 23.62 6.15
C GLU A 70 -0.40 22.56 5.06
N MET A 71 -0.80 21.36 5.48
CA MET A 71 -1.15 20.25 4.60
C MET A 71 -2.28 20.62 3.63
N GLU A 72 -3.34 21.28 4.11
CA GLU A 72 -4.42 21.79 3.25
C GLU A 72 -3.89 22.77 2.19
N ARG A 73 -3.01 23.70 2.59
CA ARG A 73 -2.39 24.65 1.65
C ARG A 73 -1.55 23.94 0.59
N ASP A 74 -0.80 22.92 0.98
CA ASP A 74 0.00 22.14 0.03
C ASP A 74 -0.86 21.37 -0.97
N ILE A 75 -2.01 20.84 -0.54
CA ILE A 75 -3.02 20.27 -1.45
C ILE A 75 -3.52 21.34 -2.44
N GLU A 76 -3.87 22.54 -1.96
CA GLU A 76 -4.40 23.60 -2.84
C GLU A 76 -3.39 24.05 -3.91
N LEU A 77 -2.09 23.95 -3.64
CA LEU A 77 -1.03 24.24 -4.60
C LEU A 77 -0.87 23.17 -5.69
N GLY A 78 -1.41 21.96 -5.48
CA GLY A 78 -1.37 20.86 -6.45
C GLY A 78 -2.33 21.07 -7.62
N GLN A 79 -1.79 21.15 -8.85
CA GLN A 79 -2.58 21.44 -10.05
C GLN A 79 -3.45 20.26 -10.53
N SER A 80 -3.18 19.04 -10.07
CA SER A 80 -3.88 17.81 -10.43
C SER A 80 -4.06 16.92 -9.19
N ALA A 81 -4.98 15.96 -9.22
CA ALA A 81 -5.17 15.03 -8.11
C ALA A 81 -3.91 14.20 -7.82
N THR A 82 -3.17 13.80 -8.86
CA THR A 82 -1.87 13.11 -8.69
C THR A 82 -0.83 14.01 -8.04
N ALA A 83 -0.75 15.29 -8.43
CA ALA A 83 0.17 16.25 -7.81
C ALA A 83 -0.20 16.51 -6.34
N GLN A 84 -1.50 16.61 -6.04
CA GLN A 84 -2.00 16.73 -4.67
C GLN A 84 -1.64 15.52 -3.81
N LEU A 85 -1.81 14.31 -4.34
CA LEU A 85 -1.48 13.08 -3.64
C LEU A 85 0.01 13.01 -3.32
N TRP A 86 0.87 13.37 -4.30
CA TRP A 86 2.30 13.43 -4.07
C TRP A 86 2.68 14.46 -3.00
N ARG A 87 2.10 15.67 -3.07
CA ARG A 87 2.37 16.73 -2.09
C ARG A 87 1.95 16.35 -0.68
N LEU A 88 0.78 15.72 -0.53
CA LEU A 88 0.35 15.14 0.75
C LEU A 88 1.38 14.16 1.28
N ILE A 89 1.79 13.18 0.46
CA ILE A 89 2.79 12.19 0.85
C ILE A 89 4.13 12.87 1.22
N GLU A 90 4.54 13.89 0.49
CA GLU A 90 5.80 14.59 0.73
C GLU A 90 5.78 15.41 2.04
N SER A 91 4.68 16.11 2.30
CA SER A 91 4.43 16.91 3.52
C SER A 91 4.26 16.04 4.76
N TYR A 92 3.58 14.89 4.64
CA TYR A 92 3.34 14.00 5.78
C TYR A 92 4.61 13.26 6.25
N VAL A 93 5.65 13.17 5.41
CA VAL A 93 6.85 12.36 5.70
C VAL A 93 7.90 13.19 6.43
N PRO A 94 8.46 12.69 7.56
CA PRO A 94 9.46 13.43 8.32
C PRO A 94 10.68 13.82 7.48
N GLU A 95 11.20 15.03 7.72
CA GLU A 95 12.40 15.53 7.03
C GLU A 95 13.70 14.97 7.61
N GLY A 96 13.73 14.72 8.93
CA GLY A 96 14.88 14.22 9.67
C GLY A 96 14.50 13.46 10.93
N SER A 97 15.47 12.87 11.63
CA SER A 97 15.25 12.24 12.94
C SER A 97 14.84 13.26 14.01
N ASP A 98 15.27 14.51 13.83
CA ASP A 98 15.02 15.62 14.75
C ASP A 98 13.74 16.39 14.36
N ASP A 99 12.87 15.76 13.57
CA ASP A 99 11.61 16.34 13.12
C ASP A 99 10.67 16.54 14.31
N VAL A 100 10.54 17.82 14.66
CA VAL A 100 9.83 18.29 15.84
C VAL A 100 8.33 18.00 15.77
N GLU A 101 7.74 18.05 14.58
CA GLU A 101 6.33 17.73 14.36
C GLU A 101 6.07 16.28 14.75
N TRP A 102 6.91 15.38 14.23
CA TRP A 102 6.78 13.96 14.48
C TRP A 102 7.03 13.58 15.93
N MET A 103 7.97 14.24 16.62
CA MET A 103 8.16 14.02 18.05
C MET A 103 6.90 14.35 18.86
N LEU A 104 6.22 15.46 18.56
CA LEU A 104 4.99 15.86 19.23
C LEU A 104 3.84 14.86 18.98
N TRP A 105 3.68 14.39 17.74
CA TRP A 105 2.68 13.39 17.39
C TRP A 105 2.90 12.06 18.08
N ILE A 106 4.15 11.56 18.10
CA ILE A 106 4.51 10.29 18.74
C ILE A 106 4.24 10.36 20.25
N ASP A 107 4.63 11.46 20.90
CA ASP A 107 4.36 11.67 22.31
C ASP A 107 2.86 11.77 22.61
N ALA A 108 2.10 12.49 21.77
CA ALA A 108 0.65 12.62 21.91
C ALA A 108 -0.06 11.27 21.78
N TRP A 109 0.37 10.41 20.86
CA TRP A 109 -0.13 9.04 20.77
C TRP A 109 0.20 8.22 22.01
N GLY A 110 1.42 8.35 22.54
CA GLY A 110 1.82 7.71 23.80
C GLY A 110 0.97 8.16 24.99
N GLU A 111 0.64 9.44 25.06
CA GLU A 111 -0.20 10.05 26.10
C GLU A 111 -1.70 9.66 25.93
N ALA A 112 -2.20 9.61 24.69
CA ALA A 112 -3.57 9.20 24.35
C ALA A 112 -3.93 7.80 24.87
N LEU A 113 -2.95 6.92 25.06
CA LEU A 113 -3.18 5.60 25.65
C LEU A 113 -3.62 5.65 27.12
N ARG A 114 -3.40 6.77 27.82
CA ARG A 114 -3.65 6.91 29.27
C ARG A 114 -4.55 8.09 29.62
N ASN A 115 -4.63 9.08 28.74
CA ASN A 115 -5.34 10.33 28.98
C ASN A 115 -6.57 10.46 28.05
N PRO A 116 -7.80 10.38 28.58
CA PRO A 116 -9.02 10.43 27.77
C PRO A 116 -9.19 11.72 26.96
N LEU A 117 -8.74 12.86 27.49
CA LEU A 117 -8.82 14.14 26.78
C LEU A 117 -7.89 14.13 25.57
N MET A 118 -6.64 13.71 25.77
CA MET A 118 -5.67 13.55 24.68
C MET A 118 -6.17 12.54 23.65
N LYS A 119 -6.75 11.41 24.09
CA LYS A 119 -7.30 10.38 23.22
C LYS A 119 -8.35 10.93 22.26
N SER A 120 -9.29 11.71 22.78
CA SER A 120 -10.36 12.30 21.96
C SER A 120 -9.80 13.27 20.92
N ILE A 121 -8.85 14.11 21.31
CA ILE A 121 -8.23 15.11 20.41
C ILE A 121 -7.38 14.41 19.34
N SER A 122 -6.52 13.49 19.75
CA SER A 122 -5.67 12.72 18.83
C SER A 122 -6.50 11.93 17.81
N GLN A 123 -7.59 11.28 18.24
CA GLN A 123 -8.49 10.58 17.33
C GLN A 123 -9.12 11.52 16.30
N GLN A 124 -9.61 12.70 16.73
CA GLN A 124 -10.24 13.66 15.83
C GLN A 124 -9.27 14.21 14.79
N LEU A 125 -8.01 14.42 15.17
CA LEU A 125 -6.97 14.93 14.27
C LEU A 125 -6.52 13.84 13.28
N ASP A 126 -6.35 12.60 13.75
CA ASP A 126 -6.04 11.45 12.89
C ASP A 126 -7.14 11.20 11.84
N GLU A 127 -8.41 11.26 12.26
CA GLU A 127 -9.55 11.15 11.34
C GLU A 127 -9.56 12.24 10.27
N GLN A 128 -9.12 13.47 10.61
CA GLN A 128 -8.98 14.60 9.67
C GLN A 128 -7.83 14.38 8.68
N SER A 129 -6.68 13.90 9.15
CA SER A 129 -5.56 13.54 8.28
C SER A 129 -5.95 12.50 7.23
N ILE A 130 -6.65 11.43 7.65
CA ILE A 130 -7.14 10.41 6.71
C ILE A 130 -8.15 11.03 5.73
N ALA A 131 -9.00 11.96 6.19
CA ALA A 131 -9.98 12.63 5.33
C ALA A 131 -9.35 13.48 4.22
N PHE A 132 -8.18 14.09 4.46
CA PHE A 132 -7.46 14.83 3.41
C PHE A 132 -6.98 13.91 2.27
N LEU A 133 -6.33 12.80 2.61
CA LEU A 133 -5.92 11.80 1.62
C LEU A 133 -7.13 11.21 0.89
N GLU A 134 -8.19 10.87 1.61
CA GLU A 134 -9.43 10.36 1.02
C GLU A 134 -10.02 11.34 0.00
N ARG A 135 -10.07 12.64 0.35
CA ARG A 135 -10.60 13.69 -0.53
C ARG A 135 -9.80 13.79 -1.83
N VAL A 136 -8.47 13.74 -1.76
CA VAL A 136 -7.61 13.75 -2.94
C VAL A 136 -7.81 12.49 -3.80
N LEU A 137 -7.92 11.31 -3.17
CA LEU A 137 -8.18 10.06 -3.89
C LEU A 137 -9.54 10.07 -4.58
N ARG A 138 -10.58 10.61 -3.94
CA ARG A 138 -11.91 10.80 -4.54
C ARG A 138 -11.86 11.77 -5.72
N ARG A 139 -11.15 12.89 -5.58
CA ARG A 139 -10.96 13.84 -6.68
C ARG A 139 -10.29 13.19 -7.90
N GLY A 140 -9.29 12.34 -7.69
CA GLY A 140 -8.63 11.61 -8.79
C GLY A 140 -9.57 10.68 -9.54
N ASN A 141 -10.49 10.01 -8.83
CA ASN A 141 -11.55 9.23 -9.45
C ASN A 141 -12.53 10.11 -10.24
N GLU A 142 -12.98 11.22 -9.65
CA GLU A 142 -13.96 12.14 -10.25
C GLU A 142 -13.42 12.82 -11.52
N THR A 143 -12.12 13.15 -11.52
CA THR A 143 -11.42 13.76 -12.67
C THR A 143 -10.95 12.74 -13.70
N GLY A 144 -10.97 11.45 -13.38
CA GLY A 144 -10.46 10.39 -14.24
C GLY A 144 -8.94 10.34 -14.37
N GLU A 145 -8.20 11.03 -13.49
CA GLU A 145 -6.73 11.00 -13.47
C GLU A 145 -6.19 9.62 -13.07
N PHE A 146 -6.91 8.91 -12.19
CA PHE A 146 -6.58 7.55 -11.75
C PHE A 146 -7.81 6.85 -11.18
N ARG A 147 -7.67 5.57 -10.77
CA ARG A 147 -8.76 4.78 -10.19
C ARG A 147 -8.35 4.18 -8.84
N CYS A 148 -8.96 4.67 -7.77
CA CYS A 148 -8.87 4.14 -6.43
C CYS A 148 -10.22 3.55 -6.00
N GLU A 149 -10.29 2.23 -5.81
CA GLU A 149 -11.57 1.55 -5.57
C GLU A 149 -12.19 1.88 -4.20
N GLN A 150 -11.36 2.05 -3.17
CA GLN A 150 -11.81 2.28 -1.80
C GLN A 150 -11.09 3.48 -1.17
N PRO A 151 -11.39 4.73 -1.59
CA PRO A 151 -10.64 5.91 -1.19
C PRO A 151 -10.41 6.06 0.32
N ARG A 152 -11.42 5.77 1.16
CA ARG A 152 -11.28 5.81 2.62
C ARG A 152 -10.28 4.78 3.14
N ILE A 153 -10.38 3.54 2.67
CA ILE A 153 -9.52 2.43 3.14
C ILE A 153 -8.09 2.61 2.62
N SER A 154 -7.93 3.07 1.37
CA SER A 154 -6.64 3.41 0.78
C SER A 154 -5.97 4.58 1.50
N ALA A 155 -6.71 5.63 1.84
CA ALA A 155 -6.21 6.73 2.67
C ALA A 155 -5.74 6.23 4.05
N MET A 156 -6.55 5.42 4.73
CA MET A 156 -6.19 4.83 6.02
C MET A 156 -4.89 4.00 5.94
N ARG A 157 -4.72 3.20 4.87
CA ARG A 157 -3.48 2.42 4.66
C ARG A 157 -2.27 3.30 4.39
N LEU A 158 -2.42 4.34 3.56
CA LEU A 158 -1.36 5.29 3.28
C LEU A 158 -0.90 5.97 4.58
N THR A 159 -1.84 6.54 5.35
CA THR A 159 -1.55 7.17 6.65
C THR A 159 -0.89 6.18 7.61
N ALA A 160 -1.45 4.98 7.79
CA ALA A 160 -0.89 3.98 8.72
C ALA A 160 0.55 3.56 8.37
N VAL A 161 0.88 3.47 7.07
CA VAL A 161 2.25 3.17 6.64
C VAL A 161 3.17 4.36 6.88
N ILE A 162 2.70 5.60 6.67
CA ILE A 162 3.48 6.79 7.01
C ILE A 162 3.76 6.82 8.51
N ASP A 163 2.74 6.71 9.34
CA ASP A 163 2.84 6.76 10.81
C ASP A 163 3.82 5.71 11.34
N GLY A 164 3.66 4.46 10.90
CA GLY A 164 4.52 3.36 11.33
C GLY A 164 5.98 3.56 10.92
N LEU A 165 6.23 4.02 9.70
CA LEU A 165 7.59 4.28 9.23
C LEU A 165 8.20 5.55 9.83
N ALA A 166 7.39 6.56 10.13
CA ALA A 166 7.83 7.78 10.79
C ALA A 166 8.30 7.50 12.22
N VAL A 167 7.59 6.64 12.97
CA VAL A 167 8.07 6.16 14.28
C VAL A 167 9.44 5.48 14.15
N GLN A 168 9.62 4.60 13.17
CA GLN A 168 10.91 3.95 12.93
C GLN A 168 12.01 4.94 12.55
N PHE A 169 11.67 5.93 11.72
CA PHE A 169 12.59 6.97 11.26
C PHE A 169 13.05 7.89 12.39
N ALA A 170 12.13 8.30 13.28
CA ALA A 170 12.43 9.15 14.43
C ALA A 170 13.14 8.40 15.56
N ALA A 171 12.71 7.17 15.87
CA ALA A 171 13.23 6.42 17.01
C ALA A 171 14.56 5.68 16.73
N HIS A 172 14.87 5.40 15.46
CA HIS A 172 16.01 4.55 15.09
C HIS A 172 16.83 5.17 13.95
N GLU A 173 17.86 5.94 14.33
CA GLU A 173 18.76 6.59 13.39
C GLU A 173 19.38 5.57 12.40
N GLY A 174 19.20 5.83 11.10
CA GLY A 174 19.80 5.06 10.02
C GLY A 174 19.11 3.73 9.68
N VAL A 175 18.11 3.27 10.44
CA VAL A 175 17.36 2.02 10.14
C VAL A 175 16.47 2.18 8.92
N VAL A 176 15.74 3.29 8.84
CA VAL A 176 14.96 3.68 7.67
C VAL A 176 15.58 4.94 7.09
N LYS A 177 15.89 4.94 5.79
CA LYS A 177 16.31 6.19 5.11
C LYS A 177 15.09 6.90 4.55
N ARG A 178 15.05 8.23 4.58
CA ARG A 178 13.96 9.03 4.00
C ARG A 178 13.65 8.63 2.55
N LYS A 179 14.69 8.33 1.76
CA LYS A 179 14.55 7.86 0.37
C LYS A 179 13.82 6.51 0.27
N GLU A 180 14.04 5.61 1.23
CA GLU A 180 13.35 4.31 1.27
C GLU A 180 11.89 4.49 1.69
N LEU A 181 11.63 5.33 2.69
CA LEU A 181 10.29 5.72 3.12
C LEU A 181 9.48 6.29 1.95
N MET A 182 10.02 7.30 1.25
CA MET A 182 9.37 7.88 0.07
C MET A 182 9.14 6.87 -1.06
N ARG A 183 10.09 5.95 -1.29
CA ARG A 183 9.94 4.90 -2.29
C ARG A 183 8.79 3.96 -1.93
N THR A 184 8.70 3.54 -0.68
CA THR A 184 7.64 2.67 -0.18
C THR A 184 6.27 3.32 -0.34
N LEU A 185 6.14 4.59 0.06
CA LEU A 185 4.89 5.33 -0.06
C LEU A 185 4.49 5.57 -1.52
N ARG A 186 5.46 5.88 -2.38
CA ARG A 186 5.22 6.02 -3.82
C ARG A 186 4.69 4.72 -4.44
N SER A 187 5.30 3.59 -4.08
CA SER A 187 4.84 2.27 -4.54
C SER A 187 3.44 1.94 -4.02
N LEU A 188 3.14 2.26 -2.75
CA LEU A 188 1.82 2.05 -2.18
C LEU A 188 0.77 2.96 -2.83
N ALA A 189 1.07 4.25 -3.03
CA ALA A 189 0.17 5.18 -3.69
C ALA A 189 -0.13 4.75 -5.14
N ALA A 190 0.89 4.31 -5.87
CA ALA A 190 0.74 3.74 -7.20
C ALA A 190 -0.19 2.51 -7.18
N PHE A 191 0.02 1.61 -6.23
CA PHE A 191 -0.83 0.44 -6.04
C PHE A 191 -2.29 0.78 -5.72
N GLU A 192 -2.53 1.76 -4.84
CA GLU A 192 -3.87 2.18 -4.43
C GLU A 192 -4.62 2.96 -5.53
N THR A 193 -3.91 3.52 -6.52
CA THR A 193 -4.47 4.36 -7.60
C THR A 193 -4.43 3.72 -8.98
N GLY A 194 -3.71 2.60 -9.15
CA GLY A 194 -3.47 1.97 -10.44
C GLY A 194 -2.44 2.70 -11.33
N LEU A 195 -1.78 3.73 -10.82
CA LEU A 195 -0.72 4.45 -11.52
C LEU A 195 0.61 3.69 -11.49
N SER A 196 1.55 4.09 -12.35
CA SER A 196 2.96 3.71 -12.16
C SER A 196 3.57 4.51 -11.01
N PRO A 197 4.51 3.96 -10.22
CA PRO A 197 5.28 4.73 -9.25
C PRO A 197 5.89 6.01 -9.83
N ASP A 198 6.33 5.99 -11.09
CA ASP A 198 6.96 7.15 -11.75
C ASP A 198 5.97 8.29 -12.08
N ASP A 199 4.67 7.99 -12.08
CA ASP A 199 3.61 8.97 -12.34
C ASP A 199 3.19 9.70 -11.05
N ILE A 200 3.50 9.16 -9.87
CA ILE A 200 3.24 9.78 -8.56
C ILE A 200 4.32 10.84 -8.27
N ARG A 201 4.13 12.05 -8.80
CA ARG A 201 5.06 13.19 -8.67
C ARG A 201 4.36 14.54 -8.84
N ASP A 202 4.97 15.61 -8.34
CA ASP A 202 4.54 16.98 -8.66
C ASP A 202 4.75 17.25 -10.16
N GLY A 203 3.72 17.80 -10.83
CA GLY A 203 3.55 17.87 -12.28
C GLY A 203 4.54 18.74 -13.06
N ARG A 204 5.67 19.17 -12.47
CA ARG A 204 6.65 20.07 -13.11
C ARG A 204 7.56 19.41 -14.17
N ARG A 205 7.12 18.32 -14.82
CA ARG A 205 7.80 17.81 -16.02
C ARG A 205 6.80 17.44 -17.09
N THR A 206 6.53 18.38 -17.99
CA THR A 206 5.98 18.12 -19.32
C THR A 206 7.00 17.34 -20.12
N THR A 207 7.05 16.02 -19.94
CA THR A 207 7.58 15.14 -20.98
C THR A 207 6.38 14.50 -21.65
N LYS A 208 6.02 15.08 -22.81
CA LYS A 208 5.28 14.39 -23.87
C LYS A 208 5.75 12.93 -23.91
N PRO A 209 4.86 11.93 -23.87
CA PRO A 209 5.28 10.54 -23.92
C PRO A 209 6.16 10.36 -25.16
N ALA A 210 7.39 9.91 -24.95
CA ALA A 210 8.32 9.66 -26.05
C ALA A 210 7.67 8.63 -27.00
N PRO A 211 7.76 8.81 -28.32
CA PRO A 211 7.27 7.81 -29.25
C PRO A 211 8.06 6.52 -29.00
N ARG A 212 7.36 5.47 -28.56
CA ARG A 212 7.93 4.13 -28.42
C ARG A 212 8.33 3.65 -29.82
N THR A 213 9.60 3.79 -30.16
CA THR A 213 10.20 3.05 -31.28
C THR A 213 10.21 1.58 -30.91
N ALA A 214 9.26 0.83 -31.48
CA ALA A 214 9.17 -0.60 -31.33
C ALA A 214 10.32 -1.26 -32.10
N THR A 215 11.33 -1.72 -31.39
CA THR A 215 12.12 -2.88 -31.81
C THR A 215 11.56 -4.10 -31.07
N ALA A 216 10.92 -5.01 -31.82
CA ALA A 216 10.55 -6.33 -31.33
C ALA A 216 11.83 -7.12 -30.97
N PRO A 217 11.80 -7.99 -29.94
CA PRO A 217 11.43 -9.39 -30.21
C PRO A 217 10.67 -10.14 -29.07
N ALA A 218 10.16 -11.32 -29.44
CA ALA A 218 9.52 -12.38 -28.65
C ALA A 218 8.11 -12.11 -28.08
N ALA A 219 7.19 -13.03 -28.37
CA ALA A 219 5.73 -12.94 -28.16
C ALA A 219 5.32 -12.25 -26.85
N SER A 220 4.72 -11.07 -26.98
CA SER A 220 4.14 -10.31 -25.88
C SER A 220 2.98 -11.07 -25.25
N VAL A 221 2.88 -11.03 -23.93
CA VAL A 221 1.60 -11.27 -23.23
C VAL A 221 0.55 -10.40 -23.91
N GLY A 222 -0.62 -10.96 -24.23
CA GLY A 222 -1.67 -10.27 -25.00
C GLY A 222 -2.08 -8.90 -24.44
N ALA A 223 -2.81 -8.11 -25.23
CA ALA A 223 -3.32 -6.81 -24.84
C ALA A 223 -4.12 -6.88 -23.52
N GLY A 224 -3.92 -5.90 -22.62
CA GLY A 224 -4.59 -5.77 -21.32
C GLY A 224 -3.82 -4.85 -20.37
N ASP A 225 -4.45 -4.42 -19.28
CA ASP A 225 -3.85 -3.53 -18.28
C ASP A 225 -3.12 -4.32 -17.18
N ALA A 226 -2.41 -3.62 -16.30
CA ALA A 226 -1.91 -4.23 -15.07
C ALA A 226 -3.10 -4.66 -14.18
N PRO A 227 -3.05 -5.85 -13.54
CA PRO A 227 -4.11 -6.28 -12.63
C PRO A 227 -4.27 -5.31 -11.46
N THR A 228 -5.50 -5.17 -10.96
CA THR A 228 -5.70 -4.62 -9.62
C THR A 228 -5.07 -5.51 -8.56
N ALA A 229 -4.78 -4.96 -7.38
CA ALA A 229 -4.31 -5.67 -6.20
C ALA A 229 -5.03 -6.99 -5.92
N ILE A 230 -6.37 -6.93 -5.92
CA ILE A 230 -7.24 -8.06 -5.57
C ILE A 230 -7.16 -9.11 -6.67
N THR A 231 -7.16 -8.69 -7.93
CA THR A 231 -7.05 -9.61 -9.06
C THR A 231 -5.68 -10.27 -9.14
N ASP A 232 -4.58 -9.53 -8.92
CA ASP A 232 -3.23 -10.10 -8.88
C ASP A 232 -3.11 -11.13 -7.75
N ALA A 233 -3.58 -10.80 -6.54
CA ALA A 233 -3.60 -11.72 -5.42
C ALA A 233 -4.44 -12.98 -5.73
N ALA A 234 -5.62 -12.83 -6.33
CA ALA A 234 -6.48 -13.96 -6.70
C ALA A 234 -5.85 -14.86 -7.76
N LEU A 235 -5.21 -14.29 -8.79
CA LEU A 235 -4.52 -15.05 -9.83
C LEU A 235 -3.26 -15.76 -9.30
N ARG A 236 -2.51 -15.12 -8.40
CA ARG A 236 -1.38 -15.76 -7.71
C ARG A 236 -1.85 -16.91 -6.83
N GLN A 237 -2.95 -16.71 -6.11
CA GLN A 237 -3.56 -17.76 -5.29
C GLN A 237 -4.02 -18.93 -6.16
N LEU A 238 -4.65 -18.68 -7.31
CA LEU A 238 -5.02 -19.70 -8.29
C LEU A 238 -3.79 -20.51 -8.75
N ILE A 239 -2.71 -19.83 -9.15
CA ILE A 239 -1.46 -20.48 -9.59
C ILE A 239 -0.87 -21.33 -8.46
N ALA A 240 -0.85 -20.82 -7.23
CA ALA A 240 -0.36 -21.55 -6.06
C ALA A 240 -1.23 -22.78 -5.76
N THR A 241 -2.55 -22.67 -5.85
CA THR A 241 -3.50 -23.78 -5.67
C THR A 241 -3.31 -24.86 -6.73
N ILE A 242 -3.06 -24.48 -7.99
CA ILE A 242 -2.74 -25.44 -9.07
C ILE A 242 -1.44 -26.19 -8.74
N ALA A 243 -0.40 -25.47 -8.31
CA ALA A 243 0.90 -26.07 -7.96
C ALA A 243 0.79 -27.02 -6.75
N ASP A 244 0.04 -26.64 -5.71
CA ASP A 244 -0.22 -27.49 -4.54
C ASP A 244 -0.99 -28.76 -4.94
N ALA A 245 -2.06 -28.61 -5.72
CA ALA A 245 -2.85 -29.75 -6.18
C ALA A 245 -2.02 -30.73 -7.02
N GLN A 246 -1.12 -30.22 -7.86
CA GLN A 246 -0.18 -31.04 -8.63
C GLN A 246 0.82 -31.77 -7.72
N LEU A 247 1.38 -31.10 -6.71
CA LEU A 247 2.29 -31.71 -5.74
C LEU A 247 1.61 -32.86 -4.97
N ARG A 248 0.35 -32.66 -4.56
CA ARG A 248 -0.44 -33.66 -3.82
C ARG A 248 -1.04 -34.76 -4.71
N GLY A 249 -0.97 -34.61 -6.03
CA GLY A 249 -1.69 -35.50 -6.96
C GLY A 249 -3.23 -35.40 -6.82
N ASP A 250 -3.73 -34.26 -6.34
CA ASP A 250 -5.14 -34.00 -6.09
C ASP A 250 -5.85 -33.54 -7.37
N LEU A 251 -6.23 -34.51 -8.20
CA LEU A 251 -6.86 -34.26 -9.50
C LEU A 251 -8.17 -33.47 -9.38
N ALA A 252 -8.96 -33.71 -8.33
CA ALA A 252 -10.24 -33.04 -8.15
C ALA A 252 -10.05 -31.53 -7.89
N THR A 253 -9.16 -31.17 -6.96
CA THR A 253 -8.84 -29.77 -6.70
C THR A 253 -8.19 -29.11 -7.91
N TRP A 254 -7.32 -29.83 -8.62
CA TRP A 254 -6.66 -29.34 -9.82
C TRP A 254 -7.67 -29.01 -10.93
N LEU A 255 -8.61 -29.92 -11.23
CA LEU A 255 -9.65 -29.71 -12.25
C LEU A 255 -10.62 -28.59 -11.88
N ALA A 256 -10.90 -28.39 -10.59
CA ALA A 256 -11.74 -27.29 -10.11
C ALA A 256 -11.15 -25.89 -10.40
N GLN A 257 -9.85 -25.80 -10.72
CA GLN A 257 -9.20 -24.55 -11.11
C GLN A 257 -9.37 -24.23 -12.60
N TRP A 258 -10.03 -25.09 -13.38
CA TRP A 258 -10.25 -24.89 -14.81
C TRP A 258 -11.68 -24.48 -15.11
N THR A 259 -11.85 -23.73 -16.21
CA THR A 259 -13.16 -23.59 -16.83
C THR A 259 -13.65 -24.92 -17.39
N SER A 260 -14.97 -25.09 -17.54
CA SER A 260 -15.54 -26.31 -18.15
C SER A 260 -15.11 -26.52 -19.60
N ALA A 261 -14.75 -25.44 -20.31
CA ALA A 261 -14.22 -25.45 -21.66
C ALA A 261 -12.67 -25.44 -21.71
N GLY A 262 -12.02 -25.76 -20.59
CA GLY A 262 -10.57 -25.67 -20.41
C GLY A 262 -9.77 -26.35 -21.53
N HIS A 263 -8.67 -25.74 -21.97
CA HIS A 263 -7.83 -26.30 -23.05
C HIS A 263 -6.35 -26.29 -22.69
N LEU A 264 -5.73 -27.48 -22.70
CA LEU A 264 -4.29 -27.67 -22.53
C LEU A 264 -3.64 -27.99 -23.88
N GLN A 265 -2.47 -27.41 -24.12
CA GLN A 265 -1.50 -27.86 -25.11
C GLN A 265 -0.16 -28.16 -24.41
N SER A 266 0.34 -29.38 -24.53
CA SER A 266 1.60 -29.85 -23.92
C SER A 266 2.81 -29.71 -24.84
N PRO A 267 4.04 -29.88 -24.33
CA PRO A 267 5.27 -29.77 -25.13
C PRO A 267 5.38 -30.76 -26.29
N ASP A 268 4.84 -31.97 -26.11
CA ASP A 268 4.87 -33.04 -27.13
C ASP A 268 3.81 -32.85 -28.23
N GLY A 269 3.08 -31.73 -28.21
CA GLY A 269 2.03 -31.41 -29.17
C GLY A 269 0.69 -32.07 -28.89
N THR A 270 0.58 -32.87 -27.82
CA THR A 270 -0.73 -33.39 -27.39
C THR A 270 -1.59 -32.26 -26.80
N SER A 271 -2.90 -32.43 -26.89
CA SER A 271 -3.87 -31.45 -26.40
C SER A 271 -5.03 -32.14 -25.69
N ALA A 272 -5.59 -31.48 -24.69
CA ALA A 272 -6.77 -31.94 -23.98
C ALA A 272 -7.76 -30.78 -23.81
N LYS A 273 -9.03 -31.00 -24.18
CA LYS A 273 -10.08 -29.99 -24.15
C LYS A 273 -11.30 -30.47 -23.36
N GLY A 274 -11.78 -29.61 -22.47
CA GLY A 274 -12.90 -29.89 -21.59
C GLY A 274 -12.53 -30.80 -20.42
N THR A 275 -13.42 -30.90 -19.46
CA THR A 275 -13.19 -31.60 -18.18
C THR A 275 -12.80 -33.07 -18.37
N ASP A 276 -13.45 -33.81 -19.27
CA ASP A 276 -13.22 -35.25 -19.44
C ASP A 276 -11.82 -35.55 -20.01
N GLU A 277 -11.40 -34.82 -21.05
CA GLU A 277 -10.07 -35.01 -21.64
C GLU A 277 -8.96 -34.55 -20.68
N LEU A 278 -9.16 -33.44 -19.97
CA LEU A 278 -8.23 -32.98 -18.94
C LEU A 278 -8.11 -34.01 -17.81
N THR A 279 -9.22 -34.61 -17.38
CA THR A 279 -9.23 -35.68 -16.37
C THR A 279 -8.39 -36.88 -16.83
N ALA A 280 -8.60 -37.34 -18.07
CA ALA A 280 -7.84 -38.45 -18.62
C ALA A 280 -6.33 -38.12 -18.76
N PHE A 281 -6.01 -36.92 -19.23
CA PHE A 281 -4.64 -36.45 -19.42
C PHE A 281 -3.87 -36.40 -18.08
N PHE A 282 -4.40 -35.64 -17.11
CA PHE A 282 -3.72 -35.44 -15.83
C PHE A 282 -3.80 -36.64 -14.89
N GLY A 283 -4.87 -37.44 -14.98
CA GLY A 283 -4.93 -38.72 -14.27
C GLY A 283 -3.77 -39.65 -14.65
N LYS A 284 -3.42 -39.69 -15.94
CA LYS A 284 -2.23 -40.42 -16.41
C LYS A 284 -0.93 -39.78 -15.94
N GLN A 285 -0.81 -38.45 -16.06
CA GLN A 285 0.40 -37.72 -15.65
C GLN A 285 0.69 -37.87 -14.16
N PHE A 286 -0.30 -37.65 -13.29
CA PHE A 286 -0.17 -37.76 -11.84
C PHE A 286 0.10 -39.21 -11.38
N SER A 287 -0.27 -40.20 -12.20
CA SER A 287 0.06 -41.60 -11.94
C SER A 287 1.51 -41.95 -12.30
N ALA A 288 2.08 -41.29 -13.32
CA ALA A 288 3.43 -41.58 -13.84
C ALA A 288 4.55 -41.08 -12.91
N GLU A 289 4.34 -39.94 -12.26
CA GLU A 289 5.27 -39.35 -11.30
C GLU A 289 4.82 -39.68 -9.86
N ARG A 290 5.76 -39.82 -8.91
CA ARG A 290 5.45 -39.98 -7.49
C ARG A 290 5.02 -38.64 -6.89
N TRP A 291 5.68 -37.57 -7.29
CA TRP A 291 5.33 -36.19 -6.98
C TRP A 291 6.00 -35.26 -8.00
N THR A 292 5.37 -34.11 -8.23
CA THR A 292 5.91 -33.02 -9.06
C THR A 292 5.66 -31.70 -8.35
N LEU A 293 6.75 -31.06 -7.94
CA LEU A 293 6.75 -29.72 -7.36
C LEU A 293 6.95 -28.72 -8.50
N GLN A 294 5.94 -27.89 -8.74
CA GLN A 294 6.01 -26.78 -9.69
C GLN A 294 6.17 -25.47 -8.90
N SER A 295 7.31 -24.79 -9.07
CA SER A 295 7.60 -23.51 -8.44
C SER A 295 7.47 -22.38 -9.47
N PRO A 296 6.47 -21.49 -9.35
CA PRO A 296 6.39 -20.29 -10.17
C PRO A 296 7.49 -19.30 -9.79
N GLU A 297 8.36 -18.95 -10.73
CA GLU A 297 9.50 -18.04 -10.51
C GLU A 297 9.17 -16.62 -10.97
N ILE A 298 8.59 -16.50 -12.17
CA ILE A 298 8.27 -15.21 -12.80
C ILE A 298 6.83 -15.29 -13.29
N VAL A 299 5.98 -14.42 -12.73
CA VAL A 299 4.56 -14.33 -13.07
C VAL A 299 4.27 -12.95 -13.64
N VAL A 300 3.91 -12.90 -14.92
CA VAL A 300 3.48 -11.67 -15.60
C VAL A 300 2.06 -11.86 -16.08
N VAL A 301 1.12 -11.04 -15.61
CA VAL A 301 -0.29 -11.12 -16.01
C VAL A 301 -0.80 -9.77 -16.49
N ARG A 302 -1.63 -9.79 -17.53
CA ARG A 302 -2.40 -8.66 -18.03
C ARG A 302 -3.88 -8.98 -17.95
N VAL A 303 -4.69 -8.01 -17.55
CA VAL A 303 -6.11 -8.22 -17.23
C VAL A 303 -6.97 -7.20 -17.96
N ASP A 304 -8.10 -7.65 -18.45
CA ASP A 304 -9.27 -6.83 -18.75
C ASP A 304 -10.31 -7.06 -17.65
N GLU A 305 -10.35 -6.14 -16.69
CA GLU A 305 -11.20 -6.26 -15.50
C GLU A 305 -12.68 -6.18 -15.86
N ALA A 306 -13.03 -5.44 -16.92
CA ALA A 306 -14.41 -5.27 -17.37
C ALA A 306 -14.92 -6.54 -18.08
N ALA A 307 -14.08 -7.15 -18.90
CA ALA A 307 -14.39 -8.41 -19.56
C ALA A 307 -14.23 -9.63 -18.63
N GLY A 308 -13.56 -9.46 -17.48
CA GLY A 308 -13.25 -10.57 -16.58
C GLY A 308 -12.31 -11.59 -17.23
N THR A 309 -11.37 -11.13 -18.06
CA THR A 309 -10.40 -12.00 -18.74
C THR A 309 -8.97 -11.59 -18.42
N ALA A 310 -8.04 -12.55 -18.44
CA ALA A 310 -6.63 -12.27 -18.23
C ALA A 310 -5.75 -13.17 -19.09
N SER A 311 -4.55 -12.69 -19.41
CA SER A 311 -3.49 -13.45 -20.08
C SER A 311 -2.22 -13.40 -19.25
N GLY A 312 -1.63 -14.55 -18.98
CA GLY A 312 -0.44 -14.70 -18.16
C GLY A 312 0.70 -15.42 -18.87
N ARG A 313 1.93 -15.05 -18.52
CA ARG A 313 3.14 -15.83 -18.78
C ARG A 313 3.76 -16.18 -17.44
N VAL A 314 3.85 -17.47 -17.15
CA VAL A 314 4.38 -18.00 -15.90
C VAL A 314 5.59 -18.86 -16.20
N THR A 315 6.78 -18.40 -15.81
CA THR A 315 7.98 -19.23 -15.83
C THR A 315 7.99 -20.10 -14.59
N VAL A 316 8.13 -21.41 -14.77
CA VAL A 316 8.14 -22.40 -13.69
C VAL A 316 9.41 -23.22 -13.71
N THR A 317 9.90 -23.56 -12.52
CA THR A 317 10.83 -24.67 -12.32
C THR A 317 10.04 -25.86 -11.79
N GLU A 318 10.09 -26.98 -12.48
CA GLU A 318 9.50 -28.22 -12.01
C GLU A 318 10.58 -29.17 -11.52
N ARG A 319 10.36 -29.76 -10.34
CA ARG A 319 11.16 -30.86 -9.81
C ARG A 319 10.23 -32.05 -9.60
N PHE A 320 10.65 -33.23 -10.01
CA PHE A 320 9.81 -34.41 -9.93
C PHE A 320 10.61 -35.65 -9.53
N GLN A 321 9.92 -36.60 -8.91
CA GLN A 321 10.43 -37.95 -8.68
C GLN A 321 9.57 -38.95 -9.44
N ARG A 322 10.18 -39.78 -10.28
CA ARG A 322 9.47 -40.88 -10.93
C ARG A 322 9.22 -42.03 -9.95
N ARG A 323 8.28 -42.91 -10.27
CA ARG A 323 7.96 -44.10 -9.44
C ARG A 323 9.15 -45.04 -9.22
N ASN A 324 10.10 -45.07 -10.15
CA ASN A 324 11.36 -45.82 -10.02
C ASN A 324 12.39 -45.15 -9.09
N GLY A 325 12.06 -44.03 -8.45
CA GLY A 325 12.92 -43.29 -7.52
C GLY A 325 13.82 -42.23 -8.18
N SER A 326 13.96 -42.23 -9.51
CA SER A 326 14.77 -41.23 -10.21
C SER A 326 14.23 -39.81 -10.05
N LEU A 327 15.14 -38.86 -9.83
CA LEU A 327 14.84 -37.43 -9.74
C LEU A 327 15.08 -36.77 -11.10
N GLY A 328 14.29 -35.75 -11.39
CA GLY A 328 14.46 -34.89 -12.55
C GLY A 328 14.02 -33.46 -12.25
N SER A 329 14.42 -32.56 -13.14
CA SER A 329 13.96 -31.18 -13.17
C SER A 329 13.72 -30.74 -14.60
N ARG A 330 12.84 -29.77 -14.78
CA ARG A 330 12.67 -29.07 -16.05
C ARG A 330 12.30 -27.60 -15.82
N ILE A 331 12.61 -26.75 -16.79
CA ILE A 331 12.20 -25.34 -16.81
C ILE A 331 11.18 -25.17 -17.94
N ALA A 332 10.08 -24.50 -17.63
CA ALA A 332 9.01 -24.29 -18.60
C ALA A 332 8.40 -22.90 -18.50
N VAL A 333 7.71 -22.52 -19.57
CA VAL A 333 6.87 -21.33 -19.65
C VAL A 333 5.44 -21.78 -19.91
N LEU A 334 4.54 -21.37 -19.02
CA LEU A 334 3.11 -21.57 -19.15
C LEU A 334 2.51 -20.28 -19.72
N HIS A 335 1.92 -20.40 -20.91
CA HIS A 335 1.16 -19.32 -21.54
C HIS A 335 -0.31 -19.54 -21.22
N ASP A 336 -0.79 -18.82 -20.21
CA ASP A 336 -2.09 -19.04 -19.60
C ASP A 336 -3.09 -17.96 -20.03
N ARG A 337 -4.35 -18.35 -20.15
CA ARG A 337 -5.49 -17.42 -20.18
C ARG A 337 -6.45 -17.78 -19.06
N TYR A 338 -7.03 -16.77 -18.46
CA TYR A 338 -7.93 -16.91 -17.33
C TYR A 338 -9.26 -16.22 -17.62
N GLU A 339 -10.32 -16.75 -17.02
CA GLU A 339 -11.67 -16.21 -17.08
C GLU A 339 -12.23 -16.12 -15.66
N ARG A 340 -12.94 -15.03 -15.37
CA ARG A 340 -13.56 -14.78 -14.07
C ARG A 340 -14.91 -15.50 -14.03
N GLY A 341 -15.00 -16.55 -13.20
CA GLY A 341 -16.24 -17.25 -12.90
C GLY A 341 -16.94 -16.70 -11.64
N PRO A 342 -18.08 -17.29 -11.25
CA PRO A 342 -18.86 -16.88 -10.09
C PRO A 342 -18.08 -16.94 -8.76
N ASN A 343 -17.12 -17.86 -8.65
CA ASN A 343 -16.37 -18.15 -7.43
C ASN A 343 -14.91 -17.69 -7.49
N GLY A 344 -14.52 -16.92 -8.51
CA GLY A 344 -13.15 -16.43 -8.70
C GLY A 344 -12.59 -16.71 -10.10
N TRP A 345 -11.29 -16.51 -10.24
CA TRP A 345 -10.57 -16.72 -11.50
C TRP A 345 -10.32 -18.20 -11.74
N LEU A 346 -10.49 -18.63 -13.00
CA LEU A 346 -10.27 -20.00 -13.46
C LEU A 346 -9.32 -19.99 -14.66
N LEU A 347 -8.56 -21.07 -14.81
CA LEU A 347 -7.70 -21.31 -15.96
C LEU A 347 -8.56 -21.74 -17.16
N ALA A 348 -8.55 -20.93 -18.22
CA ALA A 348 -9.29 -21.18 -19.45
C ALA A 348 -8.43 -21.94 -20.46
N THR A 349 -7.19 -21.50 -20.67
CA THR A 349 -6.27 -22.19 -21.56
C THR A 349 -4.86 -22.18 -21.01
N ARG A 350 -4.10 -23.25 -21.23
CA ARG A 350 -2.66 -23.30 -20.97
C ARG A 350 -1.94 -23.91 -22.15
N ARG A 351 -0.95 -23.18 -22.68
CA ARG A 351 0.07 -23.76 -23.55
C ARG A 351 1.36 -23.90 -22.76
N TYR A 352 1.80 -25.13 -22.58
CA TYR A 352 3.03 -25.47 -21.89
C TYR A 352 4.17 -25.52 -22.92
N GLU A 353 5.19 -24.68 -22.73
CA GLU A 353 6.42 -24.67 -23.51
C GLU A 353 7.61 -25.07 -22.61
N GLN A 354 8.24 -26.22 -22.86
CA GLN A 354 9.46 -26.60 -22.15
C GLN A 354 10.67 -25.86 -22.76
N LEU A 355 11.57 -25.35 -21.92
CA LEU A 355 12.73 -24.57 -22.35
C LEU A 355 14.05 -25.36 -22.40
N ASP A 356 14.11 -26.51 -21.73
CA ASP A 356 15.33 -27.31 -21.54
C ASP A 356 15.32 -28.71 -22.17
#